data_AF-A0A4Y7Q8F5-F1
#
_entry.id   AF-A0A4Y7Q8F5-F1
#
_cell.length_a   1.000
_cell.length_b   1.000
_cell.length_c   1.000
_cell.angle_alpha   90.00
_cell.angle_beta   90.00
_cell.angle_gamma   90.00
#
_symmetry.space_group_name_H-M   'P 1'
#
loop_
_entity.id
_entity.type
_entity.pdbx_description
1 polymer ?
#
loop_
_entity_poly.entity_id
_entity_poly.type
_entity_poly.pdbx_seq_one_letter_code
_entity_poly.pdbx_strand_id
1 'polypeptide(L)'
;MLPTGLSRLVSQCACRTYATIPEHPVALKAYRASSPLNVREQHARLFKELGRKHGRKDGDNPELAALKDRIRAHREKVAETAGRRGRIRGIRRVKGSDGKLKETVVGERIYFPNIIFRMVRNHTPPGQPYNPYEATFRIPQSITKTDIRGYLNNVYGVKTTYIRTDNYLPKIDRRQGNIGRDKKVPYKRAIVGLVDPFYYPLAMEDMTGKERLERMGWLEQRYNITAEIKSSQSHMVEEWMRQKTGNKKWKIAEGDEEEPHSRKAILRRVLERREIREQKIKLAKSALAEMRQRGPIIPPQPPT
;
A
#
# COMPACT_ATOMS: atom_id res chain seq x y z
N MET A 1 27.63 1.55 49.72
CA MET A 1 26.98 0.44 48.97
C MET A 1 25.73 0.99 48.29
N LEU A 2 25.72 0.99 46.96
CA LEU A 2 24.59 1.46 46.13
C LEU A 2 23.54 0.35 45.99
N PRO A 3 22.23 0.63 46.00
CA PRO A 3 21.26 -0.21 45.34
C PRO A 3 20.91 0.37 43.97
N THR A 4 21.31 -0.38 42.96
CA THR A 4 20.88 -0.30 41.56
C THR A 4 19.40 -0.68 41.47
N GLY A 5 18.57 0.23 40.97
CA GLY A 5 17.14 -0.01 40.72
C GLY A 5 16.75 0.48 39.33
N LEU A 6 16.73 -0.45 38.38
CA LEU A 6 16.32 -0.25 36.98
C LEU A 6 14.96 0.48 36.88
N SER A 7 14.99 1.71 36.37
CA SER A 7 13.85 2.48 35.93
C SER A 7 13.22 1.84 34.68
N ARG A 8 12.26 0.94 34.87
CA ARG A 8 11.39 0.53 33.76
C ARG A 8 10.37 1.64 33.50
N LEU A 9 10.66 2.42 32.47
CA LEU A 9 9.73 3.29 31.75
C LEU A 9 8.43 2.52 31.45
N VAL A 10 7.41 2.75 32.26
CA VAL A 10 6.03 2.40 31.90
C VAL A 10 5.65 3.33 30.76
N SER A 11 5.85 2.85 29.53
CA SER A 11 5.31 3.49 28.34
C SER A 11 3.81 3.67 28.55
N GLN A 12 3.40 4.92 28.79
CA GLN A 12 2.03 5.35 28.71
C GLN A 12 1.59 5.19 27.25
N CYS A 13 1.19 3.97 26.87
CA CYS A 13 0.46 3.75 25.65
C CYS A 13 -0.91 4.41 25.83
N ALA A 14 -1.01 5.66 25.38
CA ALA A 14 -2.28 6.33 25.22
C ALA A 14 -3.15 5.48 24.27
N CYS A 15 -4.12 4.76 24.82
CA CYS A 15 -5.15 4.08 24.06
C CYS A 15 -5.93 5.14 23.28
N ARG A 16 -5.60 5.27 21.99
CA ARG A 16 -6.28 6.16 21.05
C ARG A 16 -7.66 5.58 20.76
N THR A 17 -8.67 5.92 21.56
CA THR A 17 -10.06 5.55 21.34
C THR A 17 -10.71 6.48 20.30
N TYR A 18 -10.25 6.38 19.05
CA TYR A 18 -10.95 6.96 17.91
C TYR A 18 -11.23 5.88 16.86
N ALA A 19 -12.07 4.93 17.21
CA ALA A 19 -12.78 4.11 16.25
C ALA A 19 -14.09 3.71 16.90
N THR A 20 -15.21 4.10 16.29
CA THR A 20 -16.49 3.43 16.47
C THR A 20 -16.24 1.96 16.15
N ILE A 21 -16.11 1.12 17.17
CA ILE A 21 -16.07 -0.33 16.97
C ILE A 21 -17.41 -0.67 16.31
N PRO A 22 -17.41 -1.24 15.10
CA PRO A 22 -18.67 -1.56 14.45
C PRO A 22 -19.42 -2.59 15.32
N GLU A 23 -20.67 -2.32 15.69
CA GLU A 23 -21.44 -3.25 16.53
C GLU A 23 -21.85 -4.52 15.76
N HIS A 24 -21.88 -4.45 14.42
CA HIS A 24 -22.25 -5.57 13.58
C HIS A 24 -21.14 -6.64 13.54
N PRO A 25 -21.45 -7.92 13.83
CA PRO A 25 -20.45 -9.00 13.97
C PRO A 25 -19.62 -9.23 12.70
N VAL A 26 -20.23 -9.05 11.52
CA VAL A 26 -19.53 -9.17 10.22
C VAL A 26 -18.52 -8.04 10.02
N ALA A 27 -18.88 -6.81 10.41
CA ALA A 27 -18.00 -5.66 10.30
C ALA A 27 -16.85 -5.72 11.32
N LEU A 28 -17.10 -6.27 12.52
CA LEU A 28 -16.07 -6.63 13.50
C LEU A 28 -15.09 -7.67 12.95
N LYS A 29 -15.59 -8.70 12.27
CA LYS A 29 -14.76 -9.74 11.65
C LYS A 29 -13.87 -9.17 10.54
N ALA A 30 -14.42 -8.33 9.66
CA ALA A 30 -13.68 -7.64 8.61
C ALA A 30 -12.64 -6.67 9.18
N TYR A 31 -13.01 -5.90 10.20
CA TYR A 31 -12.09 -5.01 10.91
C TYR A 31 -10.90 -5.78 11.51
N ARG A 32 -11.17 -6.88 12.23
CA ARG A 32 -10.13 -7.74 12.81
C ARG A 32 -9.26 -8.43 11.77
N ALA A 33 -9.83 -8.81 10.63
CA ALA A 33 -9.09 -9.43 9.52
C ALA A 33 -8.14 -8.44 8.83
N SER A 34 -8.50 -7.15 8.81
CA SER A 34 -7.69 -6.09 8.23
C SER A 34 -6.52 -5.63 9.11
N SER A 35 -6.47 -6.06 10.38
CA SER A 35 -5.36 -5.75 11.28
C SER A 35 -4.10 -6.55 10.91
N PRO A 36 -2.92 -5.90 10.86
CA PRO A 36 -1.65 -6.58 10.61
C PRO A 36 -1.43 -7.79 11.54
N LEU A 37 -0.83 -8.85 11.00
CA LEU A 37 -0.70 -10.16 11.67
C LEU A 37 0.08 -10.08 12.99
N ASN A 38 1.15 -9.28 13.03
CA ASN A 38 1.95 -8.98 14.23
C ASN A 38 1.13 -8.35 15.38
N VAL A 39 0.15 -7.49 15.06
CA VAL A 39 -0.74 -6.87 16.05
C VAL A 39 -1.72 -7.90 16.61
N ARG A 40 -2.25 -8.79 15.76
CA ARG A 40 -3.16 -9.86 16.19
C ARG A 40 -2.48 -10.82 17.15
N GLU A 41 -1.23 -11.18 16.87
CA GLU A 41 -0.42 -12.03 17.74
C GLU A 41 -0.10 -11.38 19.08
N GLN A 42 0.23 -10.08 19.11
CA GLN A 42 0.45 -9.35 20.37
C GLN A 42 -0.80 -9.33 21.25
N HIS A 43 -1.98 -9.07 20.67
CA HIS A 43 -3.24 -9.08 21.42
C HIS A 43 -3.57 -10.47 21.98
N ALA A 44 -3.34 -11.54 21.20
CA ALA A 44 -3.57 -12.91 21.65
C ALA A 44 -2.61 -13.32 22.78
N ARG A 45 -1.34 -12.90 22.72
CA ARG A 45 -0.35 -13.12 23.79
C ARG A 45 -0.76 -12.42 25.09
N LEU A 46 -1.14 -11.15 25.03
CA LEU A 46 -1.62 -10.37 26.17
C LEU A 46 -2.83 -11.02 26.87
N PHE A 47 -3.82 -11.49 26.09
CA PHE A 47 -4.98 -12.19 26.65
C PHE A 47 -4.62 -13.52 27.31
N LYS A 48 -3.70 -14.29 26.71
CA LYS A 48 -3.23 -15.58 27.25
C LYS A 48 -2.40 -15.42 28.53
N GLU A 49 -1.61 -14.34 28.62
CA GLU A 49 -0.82 -14.00 29.81
C GLU A 49 -1.70 -13.54 30.97
N LEU A 50 -2.77 -12.79 30.70
CA LEU A 50 -3.75 -12.39 31.71
C LEU A 50 -4.56 -13.60 32.23
N GLY A 51 -4.90 -14.56 31.38
CA GLY A 51 -5.61 -15.78 31.77
C GLY A 51 -4.78 -16.77 32.60
N ARG A 52 -3.45 -16.75 32.50
CA ARG A 52 -2.54 -17.66 33.24
C ARG A 52 -2.19 -17.20 34.65
N LYS A 53 -2.32 -15.90 34.96
CA LYS A 53 -1.91 -15.33 36.25
C LYS A 53 -2.97 -15.39 37.36
N HIS A 54 -4.20 -15.79 37.06
CA HIS A 54 -5.32 -15.78 38.03
C HIS A 54 -5.89 -17.18 38.30
N GLY A 55 -5.05 -18.05 38.88
CA GLY A 55 -5.44 -19.34 39.44
C GLY A 55 -5.65 -19.33 40.97
N ARG A 56 -6.04 -18.19 41.57
CA ARG A 56 -6.39 -18.10 43.00
C ARG A 56 -7.73 -17.38 43.16
N LYS A 57 -8.59 -17.92 44.02
CA LYS A 57 -9.94 -17.41 44.33
C LYS A 57 -9.89 -15.93 44.70
N ASP A 58 -10.83 -15.16 44.16
CA ASP A 58 -10.80 -13.71 43.98
C ASP A 58 -10.92 -12.81 45.25
N GLY A 59 -10.70 -13.38 46.45
CA GLY A 59 -11.00 -12.71 47.73
C GLY A 59 -9.87 -11.87 48.34
N ASP A 60 -8.65 -12.42 48.46
CA ASP A 60 -7.74 -11.96 49.53
C ASP A 60 -6.39 -11.39 49.06
N ASN A 61 -6.26 -11.01 47.78
CA ASN A 61 -5.00 -10.40 47.31
C ASN A 61 -5.05 -8.86 47.41
N PRO A 62 -4.34 -8.23 48.36
CA PRO A 62 -4.36 -6.79 48.57
C PRO A 62 -3.82 -6.02 47.35
N GLU A 63 -2.95 -6.62 46.54
CA GLU A 63 -2.50 -6.00 45.29
C GLU A 63 -3.62 -5.92 44.24
N LEU A 64 -4.53 -6.89 44.23
CA LEU A 64 -5.68 -6.94 43.33
C LEU A 64 -6.74 -5.92 43.75
N ALA A 65 -6.92 -5.71 45.05
CA ALA A 65 -7.74 -4.63 45.59
C ALA A 65 -7.16 -3.26 45.20
N ALA A 66 -5.87 -3.02 45.46
CA ALA A 66 -5.19 -1.79 45.06
C ALA A 66 -5.21 -1.56 43.53
N LEU A 67 -5.13 -2.63 42.73
CA LEU A 67 -5.26 -2.55 41.28
C LEU A 67 -6.70 -2.22 40.86
N LYS A 68 -7.71 -2.82 41.48
CA LYS A 68 -9.14 -2.50 41.25
C LYS A 68 -9.42 -1.04 41.60
N ASP A 69 -8.86 -0.53 42.69
CA ASP A 69 -8.99 0.87 43.10
C ASP A 69 -8.27 1.82 42.14
N ARG A 70 -7.07 1.46 41.67
CA ARG A 70 -6.38 2.22 40.60
C ARG A 70 -7.16 2.21 39.29
N ILE A 71 -7.78 1.07 38.92
CA ILE A 71 -8.64 0.97 37.74
C ILE A 71 -9.90 1.82 37.93
N ARG A 72 -10.51 1.82 39.12
CA ARG A 72 -11.66 2.67 39.46
C ARG A 72 -11.30 4.16 39.38
N ALA A 73 -10.22 4.59 40.03
CA ALA A 73 -9.74 5.96 39.98
C ALA A 73 -9.37 6.39 38.55
N HIS A 74 -8.74 5.51 37.77
CA HIS A 74 -8.47 5.77 36.36
C HIS A 74 -9.76 5.85 35.54
N ARG A 75 -10.76 4.99 35.80
CA ARG A 75 -12.08 5.06 35.16
C ARG A 75 -12.82 6.35 35.51
N GLU A 76 -12.76 6.82 36.75
CA GLU A 76 -13.35 8.08 37.18
C GLU A 76 -12.65 9.27 36.53
N LYS A 77 -11.30 9.27 36.51
CA LYS A 77 -10.51 10.30 35.83
C LYS A 77 -10.75 10.30 34.33
N VAL A 78 -10.88 9.13 33.72
CA VAL A 78 -11.28 8.97 32.32
C VAL A 78 -12.72 9.41 32.11
N ALA A 79 -13.65 9.17 33.04
CA ALA A 79 -15.05 9.60 32.96
C ALA A 79 -15.18 11.13 33.10
N GLU A 80 -14.44 11.76 34.01
CA GLU A 80 -14.34 13.22 34.15
C GLU A 80 -13.73 13.83 32.88
N THR A 81 -12.63 13.24 32.41
CA THR A 81 -11.99 13.66 31.15
C THR A 81 -12.89 13.37 29.96
N ALA A 82 -13.71 12.32 29.96
CA ALA A 82 -14.70 11.98 28.94
C ALA A 82 -15.94 12.86 29.03
N GLY A 83 -16.28 13.40 30.20
CA GLY A 83 -17.28 14.46 30.36
C GLY A 83 -16.77 15.77 29.76
N ARG A 84 -15.51 16.12 29.99
CA ARG A 84 -14.82 17.25 29.33
C ARG A 84 -14.58 17.01 27.83
N ARG A 85 -14.32 15.77 27.43
CA ARG A 85 -14.14 15.30 26.04
C ARG A 85 -15.45 14.79 25.42
N GLY A 86 -16.58 15.00 26.08
CA GLY A 86 -17.94 14.62 25.65
C GLY A 86 -18.43 15.46 24.48
N ARG A 87 -17.51 16.13 23.79
CA ARG A 87 -17.72 16.63 22.44
C ARG A 87 -17.75 15.41 21.53
N ILE A 88 -18.94 14.88 21.31
CA ILE A 88 -19.23 14.20 20.05
C ILE A 88 -18.74 15.16 18.97
N ARG A 89 -17.71 14.76 18.23
CA ARG A 89 -17.06 15.62 17.24
C ARG A 89 -18.12 15.96 16.18
N GLY A 90 -18.63 17.18 16.20
CA GLY A 90 -19.76 17.57 15.36
C GLY A 90 -21.07 17.88 16.10
N ILE A 91 -21.16 17.75 17.43
CA ILE A 91 -22.33 18.17 18.23
C ILE A 91 -21.87 18.90 19.49
N ARG A 92 -22.33 20.13 19.71
CA ARG A 92 -22.06 20.98 20.88
C ARG A 92 -23.39 21.15 21.59
N ARG A 93 -23.40 20.83 22.87
CA ARG A 93 -24.51 21.20 23.75
C ARG A 93 -24.35 22.68 24.07
N VAL A 94 -25.23 23.50 23.52
CA VAL A 94 -25.30 24.94 23.83
C VAL A 94 -26.52 25.13 24.73
N LYS A 95 -26.36 25.84 25.85
CA LYS A 95 -27.53 26.27 26.63
C LYS A 95 -28.29 27.31 25.80
N GLY A 96 -29.53 27.00 25.44
CA GLY A 96 -30.42 27.96 24.80
C GLY A 96 -30.86 29.04 25.80
N SER A 97 -31.52 30.09 25.29
CA SER A 97 -32.20 31.14 26.09
C SER A 97 -33.10 30.55 27.18
N ASP A 98 -33.70 29.40 26.90
CA ASP A 98 -34.69 28.74 27.75
C ASP A 98 -34.06 27.88 28.86
N GLY A 99 -32.74 27.97 29.05
CA GLY A 99 -31.98 27.16 30.01
C GLY A 99 -31.81 25.68 29.63
N LYS A 100 -32.54 25.19 28.62
CA LYS A 100 -32.44 23.82 28.10
C LYS A 100 -31.17 23.64 27.26
N LEU A 101 -30.49 22.50 27.44
CA LEU A 101 -29.34 22.11 26.64
C LEU A 101 -29.82 21.70 25.24
N LYS A 102 -29.56 22.54 24.24
CA LYS A 102 -29.85 22.26 22.83
C LYS A 102 -28.61 21.66 22.18
N GLU A 103 -28.77 20.51 21.53
CA GLU A 103 -27.72 19.92 20.71
C GLU A 103 -27.63 20.68 19.38
N THR A 104 -26.54 21.41 19.18
CA THR A 104 -26.23 22.08 17.92
C THR A 104 -25.15 21.32 17.18
N VAL A 105 -25.36 21.07 15.90
CA VAL A 105 -24.32 20.46 15.05
C VAL A 105 -23.15 21.44 14.97
N VAL A 106 -21.97 20.99 15.42
CA VAL A 106 -20.69 21.70 15.29
C VAL A 106 -20.22 21.52 13.85
N GLY A 107 -20.62 22.47 13.02
CA GLY A 107 -20.22 22.57 11.63
C GLY A 107 -20.88 23.77 11.00
N GLU A 108 -20.23 24.36 10.01
CA GLU A 108 -20.84 25.40 9.22
C GLU A 108 -21.86 24.77 8.26
N ARG A 109 -23.05 25.36 8.17
CA ARG A 109 -24.07 24.90 7.22
C ARG A 109 -23.70 25.39 5.83
N ILE A 110 -23.26 24.47 4.98
CA ILE A 110 -22.96 24.75 3.58
C ILE A 110 -24.20 24.41 2.76
N TYR A 111 -24.91 25.43 2.27
CA TYR A 111 -26.12 25.25 1.46
C TYR A 111 -25.79 24.86 0.01
N PHE A 112 -24.74 25.45 -0.57
CA PHE A 112 -24.36 25.24 -1.97
C PHE A 112 -22.89 24.78 -2.06
N PRO A 113 -22.61 23.48 -1.87
CA PRO A 113 -21.25 22.97 -1.90
C PRO A 113 -20.69 22.92 -3.34
N ASN A 114 -19.63 23.68 -3.62
CA ASN A 114 -18.89 23.60 -4.88
C ASN A 114 -17.72 22.59 -4.77
N ILE A 115 -18.05 21.31 -4.64
CA ILE A 115 -17.07 20.23 -4.48
C ILE A 115 -17.41 19.07 -5.42
N ILE A 116 -16.37 18.46 -5.98
CA ILE A 116 -16.52 17.35 -6.92
C ILE A 116 -16.01 16.07 -6.26
N PHE A 117 -16.90 15.10 -6.11
CA PHE A 117 -16.55 13.74 -5.69
C PHE A 117 -16.50 12.86 -6.93
N ARG A 118 -15.32 12.32 -7.24
CA ARG A 118 -15.15 11.39 -8.36
C ARG A 118 -15.11 9.98 -7.83
N MET A 119 -16.13 9.19 -8.10
CA MET A 119 -16.13 7.77 -7.78
C MET A 119 -15.14 7.03 -8.69
N VAL A 120 -14.32 6.15 -8.11
CA VAL A 120 -13.29 5.38 -8.82
C VAL A 120 -13.44 3.91 -8.46
N ARG A 121 -13.22 3.03 -9.44
CA ARG A 121 -13.20 1.58 -9.20
C ARG A 121 -12.19 1.24 -8.11
N ASN A 122 -12.59 0.35 -7.20
CA ASN A 122 -11.69 -0.16 -6.19
C ASN A 122 -10.59 -0.98 -6.85
N HIS A 123 -9.40 -0.94 -6.26
CA HIS A 123 -8.30 -1.77 -6.70
C HIS A 123 -8.38 -3.12 -6.00
N THR A 124 -8.59 -4.19 -6.77
CA THR A 124 -8.51 -5.57 -6.30
C THR A 124 -7.15 -6.14 -6.67
N PRO A 125 -6.30 -6.51 -5.70
CA PRO A 125 -5.07 -7.24 -6.00
C PRO A 125 -5.38 -8.56 -6.74
N PRO A 126 -4.52 -9.00 -7.66
CA PRO A 126 -4.75 -10.25 -8.39
C PRO A 126 -4.86 -11.42 -7.41
N GLY A 127 -5.89 -12.25 -7.58
CA GLY A 127 -6.15 -13.42 -6.73
C GLY A 127 -6.93 -13.15 -5.44
N GLN A 128 -7.31 -11.90 -5.16
CA GLN A 128 -8.20 -11.57 -4.04
C GLN A 128 -9.64 -11.32 -4.54
N PRO A 129 -10.67 -11.68 -3.76
CA PRO A 129 -12.04 -11.36 -4.10
C PRO A 129 -12.31 -9.85 -3.97
N TYR A 130 -13.17 -9.31 -4.84
CA TYR A 130 -13.62 -7.93 -4.77
C TYR A 130 -14.36 -7.65 -3.46
N ASN A 131 -14.12 -6.48 -2.85
CA ASN A 131 -14.84 -6.07 -1.64
C ASN A 131 -15.98 -5.09 -2.00
N PRO A 132 -17.26 -5.53 -1.94
CA PRO A 132 -18.40 -4.68 -2.29
C PRO A 132 -18.78 -3.69 -1.20
N TYR A 133 -18.26 -3.85 0.02
CA TYR A 133 -18.53 -2.94 1.13
C TYR A 133 -17.57 -1.76 1.18
N GLU A 134 -16.73 -1.58 0.16
CA GLU A 134 -15.84 -0.45 0.04
C GLU A 134 -16.16 0.34 -1.22
N ALA A 135 -16.05 1.66 -1.16
CA ALA A 135 -16.09 2.53 -2.31
C ALA A 135 -14.95 3.54 -2.24
N THR A 136 -14.27 3.74 -3.38
CA THR A 136 -13.15 4.68 -3.47
C THR A 136 -13.56 5.95 -4.20
N PHE A 137 -13.23 7.11 -3.63
CA PHE A 137 -13.45 8.42 -4.23
C PHE A 137 -12.14 9.19 -4.36
N ARG A 138 -12.01 9.99 -5.41
CA ARG A 138 -11.06 11.10 -5.49
C ARG A 138 -11.79 12.37 -5.14
N ILE A 139 -11.22 13.12 -4.21
CA ILE A 139 -11.80 14.33 -3.62
C ILE A 139 -10.75 15.43 -3.52
N PRO A 140 -11.17 16.70 -3.39
CA PRO A 140 -10.27 17.81 -3.09
C PRO A 140 -9.48 17.59 -1.80
N GLN A 141 -8.27 18.16 -1.73
CA GLN A 141 -7.42 18.00 -0.56
C GLN A 141 -7.94 18.72 0.70
N SER A 142 -8.77 19.77 0.55
CA SER A 142 -9.37 20.51 1.66
C SER A 142 -10.42 19.72 2.45
N ILE A 143 -11.03 18.70 1.83
CA ILE A 143 -12.16 17.95 2.41
C ILE A 143 -11.72 17.07 3.59
N THR A 144 -12.47 17.12 4.69
CA THR A 144 -12.23 16.28 5.88
C THR A 144 -13.10 15.02 5.89
N LYS A 145 -12.78 14.07 6.78
CA LYS A 145 -13.55 12.82 6.93
C LYS A 145 -15.00 13.04 7.36
N THR A 146 -15.24 14.07 8.18
CA THR A 146 -16.59 14.44 8.62
C THR A 146 -17.39 15.02 7.49
N ASP A 147 -16.76 15.83 6.62
CA ASP A 147 -17.44 16.43 5.46
C ASP A 147 -17.83 15.35 4.45
N ILE A 148 -16.95 14.36 4.20
CA ILE A 148 -17.26 13.20 3.34
C ILE A 148 -18.48 12.46 3.86
N ARG A 149 -18.51 12.15 5.17
CA ARG A 149 -19.64 11.47 5.80
C ARG A 149 -20.93 12.25 5.66
N GLY A 150 -20.90 13.55 6.00
CA GLY A 150 -22.06 14.43 5.91
C GLY A 150 -22.55 14.59 4.47
N TYR A 151 -21.63 14.77 3.52
CA TYR A 151 -21.96 14.93 2.11
C TYR A 151 -22.59 13.66 1.51
N LEU A 152 -21.98 12.49 1.72
CA LEU A 152 -22.51 11.22 1.22
C LEU A 152 -23.88 10.89 1.82
N ASN A 153 -24.09 11.16 3.12
CA ASN A 153 -25.36 10.91 3.77
C ASN A 153 -26.45 11.91 3.31
N ASN A 154 -26.15 13.20 3.26
CA ASN A 154 -27.17 14.23 3.03
C ASN A 154 -27.49 14.43 1.54
N VAL A 155 -26.50 14.26 0.64
CA VAL A 155 -26.69 14.45 -0.81
C VAL A 155 -27.10 13.13 -1.48
N TYR A 156 -26.51 12.01 -1.09
CA TYR A 156 -26.73 10.72 -1.75
C TYR A 156 -27.48 9.69 -0.90
N GLY A 157 -27.78 9.97 0.38
CA GLY A 157 -28.43 9.00 1.27
C GLY A 157 -27.56 7.81 1.67
N VAL A 158 -26.24 7.86 1.40
CA VAL A 158 -25.34 6.72 1.60
C VAL A 158 -24.83 6.70 3.04
N LYS A 159 -25.14 5.62 3.76
CA LYS A 159 -24.65 5.39 5.12
C LYS A 159 -23.24 4.79 5.09
N THR A 160 -22.33 5.38 5.85
CA THR A 160 -20.92 4.98 5.88
C THR A 160 -20.52 4.42 7.25
N THR A 161 -19.80 3.30 7.28
CA THR A 161 -19.26 2.68 8.50
C THR A 161 -17.95 3.35 8.93
N TYR A 162 -16.96 3.37 8.04
CA TYR A 162 -15.66 4.01 8.26
C TYR A 162 -15.19 4.79 7.04
N ILE A 163 -14.25 5.72 7.25
CA ILE A 163 -13.64 6.49 6.17
C ILE A 163 -12.13 6.56 6.39
N ARG A 164 -11.36 6.09 5.41
CA ARG A 164 -9.90 6.23 5.32
C ARG A 164 -9.58 7.23 4.23
N THR A 165 -8.55 8.05 4.46
CA THR A 165 -8.17 9.10 3.50
C THR A 165 -6.68 9.15 3.36
N ASP A 166 -6.20 9.17 2.12
CA ASP A 166 -4.79 9.27 1.77
C ASP A 166 -4.59 10.49 0.87
N ASN A 167 -3.58 11.31 1.16
CA ASN A 167 -3.23 12.45 0.30
C ASN A 167 -2.28 11.98 -0.82
N TYR A 168 -2.72 12.11 -2.07
CA TYR A 168 -1.91 11.84 -3.24
C TYR A 168 -1.28 13.13 -3.75
N LEU A 169 0.03 13.21 -3.58
CA LEU A 169 0.86 14.26 -4.18
C LEU A 169 1.39 13.75 -5.52
N PRO A 170 1.27 14.54 -6.60
CA PRO A 170 1.84 14.18 -7.88
C PRO A 170 3.37 14.13 -7.77
N LYS A 171 3.99 13.20 -8.50
CA LYS A 171 5.44 13.23 -8.69
C LYS A 171 5.79 14.49 -9.49
N ILE A 172 6.83 15.21 -9.07
CA ILE A 172 7.37 16.33 -9.83
C ILE A 172 8.18 15.71 -10.97
N ASP A 173 7.59 15.64 -12.15
CA ASP A 173 8.33 15.21 -13.34
C ASP A 173 9.05 16.41 -13.96
N ARG A 174 10.35 16.25 -14.23
CA ARG A 174 11.16 17.25 -14.92
C ARG A 174 11.32 16.76 -16.34
N ARG A 175 10.38 17.11 -17.21
CA ARG A 175 10.51 16.81 -18.63
C ARG A 175 11.74 17.55 -19.17
N GLN A 176 12.64 16.83 -19.84
CA GLN A 176 13.86 17.40 -20.43
C GLN A 176 13.48 18.54 -21.40
N GLY A 177 13.98 19.74 -21.15
CA GLY A 177 13.98 20.86 -22.11
C GLY A 177 12.74 21.77 -22.13
N ASN A 178 11.57 21.33 -21.68
CA ASN A 178 10.38 22.19 -21.63
C ASN A 178 9.97 22.49 -20.20
N ILE A 179 9.95 23.79 -19.85
CA ILE A 179 9.44 24.35 -18.58
C ILE A 179 7.90 24.32 -18.62
N GLY A 180 7.33 23.18 -19.01
CA GLY A 180 5.91 22.88 -18.92
C GLY A 180 5.72 21.90 -17.78
N ARG A 181 5.38 22.40 -16.61
CA ARG A 181 5.00 21.58 -15.46
C ARG A 181 3.66 20.92 -15.79
N ASP A 182 3.67 19.73 -16.39
CA ASP A 182 2.50 18.82 -16.42
C ASP A 182 2.26 18.30 -14.99
N LYS A 183 1.87 19.22 -14.10
CA LYS A 183 1.53 18.92 -12.72
C LYS A 183 0.18 18.23 -12.76
N LYS A 184 0.18 16.90 -12.70
CA LYS A 184 -1.00 16.13 -12.32
C LYS A 184 -1.59 16.78 -11.06
N VAL A 185 -2.87 17.11 -11.08
CA VAL A 185 -3.50 17.83 -9.97
C VAL A 185 -3.47 16.93 -8.73
N PRO A 186 -2.96 17.43 -7.58
CA PRO A 186 -2.99 16.66 -6.34
C PRO A 186 -4.44 16.38 -5.93
N TYR A 187 -4.69 15.20 -5.40
CA TYR A 187 -6.01 14.81 -4.93
C TYR A 187 -5.90 14.05 -3.61
N LYS A 188 -7.00 13.92 -2.90
CA LYS A 188 -7.11 13.03 -1.76
C LYS A 188 -7.95 11.83 -2.18
N ARG A 189 -7.49 10.62 -1.85
CA ARG A 189 -8.23 9.38 -2.04
C ARG A 189 -9.00 9.11 -0.77
N ALA A 190 -10.30 8.92 -0.86
CA ALA A 190 -11.14 8.49 0.26
C ALA A 190 -11.63 7.07 -0.01
N ILE A 191 -11.31 6.14 0.89
CA ILE A 191 -11.88 4.79 0.91
C ILE A 191 -12.97 4.80 1.98
N VAL A 192 -14.20 4.54 1.55
CA VAL A 192 -15.40 4.61 2.36
C VAL A 192 -15.94 3.22 2.54
N GLY A 193 -16.12 2.79 3.79
CA GLY A 193 -16.85 1.58 4.12
C GLY A 193 -18.36 1.86 4.03
N LEU A 194 -19.05 1.10 3.21
CA LEU A 194 -20.49 1.17 3.01
C LEU A 194 -21.21 0.28 4.03
N VAL A 195 -22.46 0.63 4.34
CA VAL A 195 -23.38 -0.28 5.06
C VAL A 195 -23.94 -1.31 4.09
N ASP A 196 -24.39 -0.85 2.93
CA ASP A 196 -24.96 -1.69 1.87
C ASP A 196 -23.89 -2.03 0.82
N PRO A 197 -23.82 -3.27 0.33
CA PRO A 197 -22.83 -3.66 -0.67
C PRO A 197 -23.12 -3.00 -2.02
N PHE A 198 -22.06 -2.60 -2.73
CA PHE A 198 -22.13 -2.02 -4.06
C PHE A 198 -21.21 -2.75 -5.04
N TYR A 199 -21.76 -3.07 -6.22
CA TYR A 199 -21.02 -3.61 -7.35
C TYR A 199 -21.09 -2.64 -8.53
N TYR A 200 -19.96 -2.46 -9.20
CA TYR A 200 -19.94 -1.67 -10.42
C TYR A 200 -20.67 -2.42 -11.53
N PRO A 201 -21.53 -1.74 -12.31
CA PRO A 201 -22.15 -2.36 -13.46
C PRO A 201 -21.04 -2.78 -14.44
N LEU A 202 -21.18 -3.97 -15.02
CA LEU A 202 -20.29 -4.51 -16.06
C LEU A 202 -18.83 -4.60 -15.60
N ALA A 203 -18.59 -5.01 -14.35
CA ALA A 203 -17.26 -5.38 -13.92
C ALA A 203 -16.76 -6.58 -14.75
N MET A 204 -15.55 -6.47 -15.31
CA MET A 204 -14.97 -7.54 -16.12
C MET A 204 -14.83 -8.85 -15.33
N GLU A 205 -14.66 -8.73 -14.01
CA GLU A 205 -14.50 -9.83 -13.07
C GLU A 205 -15.73 -10.76 -13.03
N ASP A 206 -16.93 -10.19 -13.16
CA ASP A 206 -18.20 -10.94 -13.10
C ASP A 206 -18.61 -11.53 -14.47
N MET A 207 -17.96 -11.10 -15.56
CA MET A 207 -18.24 -11.60 -16.90
C MET A 207 -17.67 -13.00 -17.11
N THR A 208 -18.39 -13.82 -17.85
CA THR A 208 -17.91 -15.11 -18.32
C THR A 208 -16.69 -14.90 -19.22
N GLY A 209 -15.77 -15.88 -19.27
CA GLY A 209 -14.52 -15.73 -20.04
C GLY A 209 -14.74 -15.34 -21.51
N LYS A 210 -15.82 -15.83 -22.13
CA LYS A 210 -16.24 -15.48 -23.50
C LYS A 210 -16.70 -14.03 -23.62
N GLU A 211 -17.65 -13.60 -22.78
CA GLU A 211 -18.16 -12.22 -22.75
C GLU A 211 -17.05 -11.20 -22.46
N ARG A 212 -16.09 -11.58 -21.61
CA ARG A 212 -14.92 -10.77 -21.30
C ARG A 212 -14.04 -10.57 -22.54
N LEU A 213 -13.78 -11.63 -23.31
CA LEU A 213 -13.02 -11.57 -24.56
C LEU A 213 -13.72 -10.71 -25.61
N GLU A 214 -15.03 -10.91 -25.81
CA GLU A 214 -15.84 -10.10 -26.74
C GLU A 214 -15.80 -8.63 -26.36
N ARG A 215 -15.95 -8.31 -25.07
CA ARG A 215 -15.88 -6.93 -24.59
C ARG A 215 -14.49 -6.33 -24.76
N MET A 216 -13.42 -7.09 -24.52
CA MET A 216 -12.06 -6.64 -24.80
C MET A 216 -11.84 -6.38 -26.29
N GLY A 217 -12.36 -7.24 -27.16
CA GLY A 217 -12.32 -7.06 -28.61
C GLY A 217 -13.07 -5.79 -29.05
N TRP A 218 -14.26 -5.55 -28.50
CA TRP A 218 -15.02 -4.33 -28.78
C TRP A 218 -14.29 -3.06 -28.31
N LEU A 219 -13.69 -3.09 -27.10
CA LEU A 219 -12.89 -1.98 -26.59
C LEU A 219 -11.68 -1.71 -27.48
N GLU A 220 -10.99 -2.75 -27.94
CA GLU A 220 -9.84 -2.61 -28.83
C GLU A 220 -10.27 -2.02 -30.17
N GLN A 221 -11.35 -2.52 -30.79
CA GLN A 221 -11.85 -1.98 -32.06
C GLN A 221 -12.25 -0.52 -31.98
N ARG A 222 -12.86 -0.10 -30.86
CA ARG A 222 -13.40 1.25 -30.71
C ARG A 222 -12.37 2.27 -30.22
N TYR A 223 -11.41 1.84 -29.42
CA TYR A 223 -10.47 2.72 -28.73
C TYR A 223 -9.00 2.45 -29.06
N ASN A 224 -8.67 1.40 -29.82
CA ASN A 224 -7.30 1.02 -30.23
C ASN A 224 -6.29 1.04 -29.06
N ILE A 225 -6.72 0.60 -27.88
CA ILE A 225 -6.00 0.74 -26.61
C ILE A 225 -4.64 0.05 -26.69
N THR A 226 -4.59 -1.16 -27.24
CA THR A 226 -3.36 -1.95 -27.32
C THR A 226 -2.38 -1.35 -28.32
N ALA A 227 -2.87 -0.84 -29.45
CA ALA A 227 -2.04 -0.13 -30.42
C ALA A 227 -1.42 1.14 -29.81
N GLU A 228 -2.20 1.92 -29.06
CA GLU A 228 -1.73 3.14 -28.39
C GLU A 228 -0.72 2.85 -27.27
N ILE A 229 -0.97 1.80 -26.46
CA ILE A 229 -0.02 1.34 -25.44
C ILE A 229 1.29 0.88 -26.08
N LYS A 230 1.22 0.07 -27.16
CA LYS A 230 2.42 -0.39 -27.89
C LYS A 230 3.19 0.77 -28.49
N SER A 231 2.51 1.72 -29.13
CA SER A 231 3.13 2.91 -29.69
C SER A 231 3.82 3.74 -28.60
N SER A 232 3.17 3.92 -27.45
CA SER A 232 3.74 4.63 -26.31
C SER A 232 4.96 3.91 -25.73
N GLN A 233 4.91 2.58 -25.63
CA GLN A 233 6.04 1.76 -25.18
C GLN A 233 7.21 1.84 -26.15
N SER A 234 6.97 1.71 -27.46
CA SER A 234 8.01 1.85 -28.49
C SER A 234 8.63 3.24 -28.44
N HIS A 235 7.83 4.30 -28.37
CA HIS A 235 8.31 5.67 -28.22
C HIS A 235 9.15 5.85 -26.95
N MET A 236 8.71 5.30 -25.81
CA MET A 236 9.46 5.35 -24.55
C MET A 236 10.80 4.60 -24.65
N VAL A 237 10.83 3.45 -25.34
CA VAL A 237 12.07 2.70 -25.59
C VAL A 237 13.01 3.50 -26.50
N GLU A 238 12.50 4.12 -27.56
CA GLU A 238 13.27 4.99 -28.45
C GLU A 238 13.85 6.19 -27.70
N GLU A 239 13.05 6.88 -26.88
CA GLU A 239 13.53 7.98 -26.04
C GLU A 239 14.58 7.51 -25.03
N TRP A 240 14.39 6.36 -24.38
CA TRP A 240 15.37 5.78 -23.46
C TRP A 240 16.68 5.43 -24.17
N MET A 241 16.61 4.92 -25.40
CA MET A 241 17.77 4.66 -26.24
C MET A 241 18.47 5.97 -26.62
N ARG A 242 17.74 7.01 -27.05
CA ARG A 242 18.31 8.34 -27.37
C ARG A 242 19.00 8.98 -26.16
N GLN A 243 18.38 8.93 -24.98
CA GLN A 243 18.96 9.47 -23.75
C GLN A 243 20.23 8.73 -23.29
N LYS A 244 20.30 7.40 -23.47
CA LYS A 244 21.52 6.63 -23.21
C LYS A 244 22.64 6.94 -24.19
N THR A 245 22.30 7.28 -25.43
CA THR A 245 23.28 7.64 -26.48
C THR A 245 23.86 9.04 -26.26
N GLY A 246 23.13 9.93 -25.59
CA GLY A 246 23.54 11.31 -25.33
C GLY A 246 24.61 11.53 -24.25
N ASN A 247 25.06 10.49 -23.52
CA ASN A 247 26.01 10.71 -22.41
C ASN A 247 27.20 9.74 -22.31
N LYS A 248 27.51 9.00 -23.38
CA LYS A 248 28.83 8.38 -23.52
C LYS A 248 29.26 8.49 -24.98
N LYS A 249 30.40 9.15 -25.19
CA LYS A 249 31.34 8.82 -26.26
C LYS A 249 31.61 7.31 -26.17
N TRP A 250 30.78 6.49 -26.78
CA TRP A 250 31.23 5.22 -27.30
C TRP A 250 32.12 5.61 -28.47
N LYS A 251 33.38 5.91 -28.17
CA LYS A 251 34.40 6.12 -29.19
C LYS A 251 34.38 4.86 -30.03
N ILE A 252 33.75 4.94 -31.19
CA ILE A 252 34.10 4.10 -32.32
C ILE A 252 35.61 4.28 -32.44
N ALA A 253 36.36 3.21 -32.18
CA ALA A 253 37.80 3.25 -32.37
C ALA A 253 38.01 3.60 -33.85
N GLU A 254 38.77 4.66 -34.08
CA GLU A 254 39.12 5.18 -35.39
C GLU A 254 39.76 4.03 -36.19
N GLY A 255 38.97 3.40 -37.09
CA GLY A 255 39.35 2.20 -37.81
C GLY A 255 38.21 1.21 -38.12
N ASP A 256 37.09 1.25 -37.39
CA ASP A 256 35.91 0.41 -37.67
C ASP A 256 34.85 1.19 -38.48
N GLU A 257 34.92 1.14 -39.81
CA GLU A 257 33.95 1.80 -40.72
C GLU A 257 32.55 1.13 -40.75
N GLU A 258 32.38 -0.04 -40.13
CA GLU A 258 31.08 -0.72 -40.07
C GLU A 258 30.33 -0.35 -38.77
N GLU A 259 29.15 0.28 -38.93
CA GLU A 259 28.27 0.63 -37.81
C GLU A 259 28.07 -0.55 -36.84
N PRO A 260 28.38 -0.40 -35.53
CA PRO A 260 28.41 -1.49 -34.56
C PRO A 260 27.04 -2.13 -34.27
N HIS A 261 25.98 -1.65 -34.92
CA HIS A 261 24.58 -2.01 -34.67
C HIS A 261 23.89 -2.71 -35.85
N SER A 262 24.57 -2.88 -37.00
CA SER A 262 24.01 -3.69 -38.07
C SER A 262 23.91 -5.15 -37.60
N ARG A 263 22.76 -5.79 -37.86
CA ARG A 263 22.55 -7.23 -37.59
C ARG A 263 23.69 -8.07 -38.18
N LYS A 264 24.24 -7.65 -39.32
CA LYS A 264 25.39 -8.27 -39.97
C LYS A 264 26.66 -8.21 -39.12
N ALA A 265 26.98 -7.05 -38.55
CA ALA A 265 28.15 -6.85 -37.69
C ALA A 265 28.04 -7.64 -36.37
N ILE A 266 26.84 -7.71 -35.78
CA ILE A 266 26.59 -8.52 -34.59
C ILE A 266 26.80 -10.01 -34.90
N LEU A 267 26.26 -10.51 -36.02
CA LEU A 267 26.42 -11.91 -36.44
C LEU A 267 27.89 -12.25 -36.71
N ARG A 268 28.65 -11.34 -37.35
CA ARG A 268 30.09 -11.51 -37.60
C ARG A 268 30.88 -11.68 -36.30
N ARG A 269 30.66 -10.79 -35.31
CA ARG A 269 31.28 -10.88 -33.97
C ARG A 269 30.89 -12.15 -33.23
N VAL A 270 29.66 -12.65 -33.41
CA VAL A 270 29.23 -13.93 -32.82
C VAL A 270 29.95 -15.10 -33.47
N LEU A 271 30.16 -15.08 -34.78
CA LEU A 271 30.92 -16.10 -35.51
C LEU A 271 32.40 -16.11 -35.10
N GLU A 272 33.07 -14.95 -35.08
CA GLU A 272 34.46 -14.84 -34.63
C GLU A 272 34.65 -15.36 -33.20
N ARG A 273 33.72 -15.04 -32.29
CA ARG A 273 33.73 -15.56 -30.92
C ARG A 273 33.51 -17.07 -30.85
N ARG A 274 32.73 -17.65 -31.76
CA ARG A 274 32.56 -19.11 -31.85
C ARG A 274 33.84 -19.77 -32.35
N GLU A 275 34.48 -19.23 -33.37
CA GLU A 275 35.74 -19.76 -33.91
C GLU A 275 36.85 -19.74 -32.85
N ILE A 276 37.03 -18.63 -32.14
CA ILE A 276 38.01 -18.52 -31.04
C ILE A 276 37.71 -19.57 -29.94
N ARG A 277 36.44 -19.78 -29.63
CA ARG A 277 36.03 -20.79 -28.64
C ARG A 277 36.34 -22.20 -29.13
N GLU A 278 36.03 -22.52 -30.37
CA GLU A 278 36.30 -23.83 -30.96
C GLU A 278 37.80 -24.12 -31.05
N GLN A 279 38.62 -23.12 -31.38
CA GLN A 279 40.08 -23.23 -31.33
C GLN A 279 40.57 -23.53 -29.92
N LYS A 280 40.09 -22.80 -28.91
CA LYS A 280 40.42 -23.08 -27.49
C LYS A 280 40.00 -24.48 -27.05
N ILE A 281 38.82 -24.94 -27.48
CA ILE A 281 38.34 -26.29 -27.20
C ILE A 281 39.23 -27.33 -27.88
N LYS A 282 39.65 -27.11 -29.14
CA LYS A 282 40.57 -28.01 -29.86
C LYS A 282 41.91 -28.11 -29.15
N LEU A 283 42.51 -26.98 -28.77
CA LEU A 283 43.77 -26.95 -28.01
C LEU A 283 43.65 -27.63 -26.64
N ALA A 284 42.55 -27.41 -25.92
CA ALA A 284 42.31 -28.08 -24.65
C ALA A 284 42.14 -29.60 -24.83
N LYS A 285 41.47 -30.04 -25.90
CA LYS A 285 41.32 -31.45 -26.23
C LYS A 285 42.66 -32.11 -26.59
N SER A 286 43.52 -31.45 -27.36
CA SER A 286 44.86 -31.98 -27.67
C SER A 286 45.72 -32.06 -26.42
N ALA A 287 45.74 -31.02 -25.57
CA ALA A 287 46.44 -31.04 -24.30
C ALA A 287 45.96 -32.17 -23.37
N LEU A 288 44.64 -32.40 -23.29
CA LEU A 288 44.07 -33.51 -22.53
C LEU A 288 44.45 -34.88 -23.12
N ALA A 289 44.52 -35.00 -24.44
CA ALA A 289 44.96 -36.24 -25.10
C ALA A 289 46.44 -36.54 -24.80
N GLU A 290 47.30 -35.53 -24.86
CA GLU A 290 48.72 -35.63 -24.47
C GLU A 290 48.89 -36.01 -22.99
N MET A 291 48.14 -35.37 -22.09
CA MET A 291 48.13 -35.72 -20.67
C MET A 291 47.68 -37.16 -20.42
N ARG A 292 46.70 -37.66 -21.18
CA ARG A 292 46.26 -39.06 -21.12
C ARG A 292 47.34 -40.03 -21.60
N GLN A 293 48.07 -39.68 -22.66
CA GLN A 293 49.20 -40.49 -23.16
C GLN A 293 50.37 -40.54 -22.17
N ARG A 294 50.62 -39.45 -21.42
CA ARG A 294 51.68 -39.39 -20.40
C ARG A 294 51.40 -40.20 -19.13
N GLY A 295 50.20 -40.78 -18.98
CA GLY A 295 49.81 -41.57 -17.81
C GLY A 295 49.53 -40.72 -16.56
N PRO A 296 49.04 -41.33 -15.46
CA PRO A 296 48.68 -40.59 -14.26
C PRO A 296 49.90 -39.93 -13.62
N ILE A 297 49.85 -38.61 -13.44
CA ILE A 297 50.82 -37.86 -12.64
C ILE A 297 50.60 -38.27 -11.18
N ILE A 298 51.46 -39.14 -10.65
CA ILE A 298 51.50 -39.45 -9.21
C ILE A 298 52.13 -38.23 -8.53
N PRO A 299 51.40 -37.47 -7.69
CA PRO A 299 52.02 -36.38 -6.96
C PRO A 299 53.10 -36.94 -6.02
N PRO A 300 54.25 -36.27 -5.88
CA PRO A 300 55.30 -36.73 -4.97
C PRO A 300 54.75 -36.78 -3.54
N GLN A 301 54.96 -37.91 -2.86
CA GLN A 301 54.54 -38.04 -1.47
C GLN A 301 55.37 -37.09 -0.59
N PRO A 302 54.75 -36.46 0.42
CA PRO A 302 55.48 -35.56 1.32
C PRO A 302 56.54 -36.34 2.09
N PRO A 303 57.71 -35.72 2.36
CA PRO A 303 58.79 -36.38 3.10
C PRO A 303 58.33 -36.70 4.53
N THR A 304 58.63 -37.93 4.97
CA THR A 304 58.41 -38.43 6.33
C THR A 304 59.35 -37.79 7.35
#